data_AF-A0A954YUP4-F1
#
_entry.id   AF-A0A954YUP4-F1
#
_cell.length_a   1.000
_cell.length_b   1.000
_cell.length_c   1.000
_cell.angle_alpha   90.00
_cell.angle_beta   90.00
_cell.angle_gamma   90.00
#
_symmetry.space_group_name_H-M   'P 1'
#
loop_
_entity.id
_entity.type
_entity.pdbx_description
1 polymer ?
#
loop_
_entity_poly.entity_id
_entity_poly.type
_entity_poly.pdbx_seq_one_letter_code
_entity_poly.pdbx_strand_id
1 'polypeptide(L)'
;MSADRASADLTQLEPKSVWRFFAGLTGVPRPSKNEARIQKHVLDLAESLGFKSKRDAAGNIVITVPASPGCESAPITVLQGHLDMVCEKNAGVEQDFDNDPIRTI
;
A
#
# COMPACT_ATOMS: atom_id res chain seq x y z
N MET A 1 -11.89 -28.85 -10.04
CA MET A 1 -11.53 -29.00 -8.61
C MET A 1 -10.07 -28.59 -8.50
N SER A 2 -9.81 -27.29 -8.36
CA SER A 2 -8.44 -26.75 -8.26
C SER A 2 -8.11 -26.57 -6.79
N ALA A 3 -6.89 -26.96 -6.42
CA ALA A 3 -6.40 -27.08 -5.06
C ALA A 3 -6.65 -25.83 -4.22
N ASP A 4 -7.20 -26.06 -3.03
CA ASP A 4 -7.23 -25.13 -1.91
C ASP A 4 -5.77 -24.85 -1.52
N ARG A 5 -5.17 -23.81 -2.12
CA ARG A 5 -3.88 -23.28 -1.66
C ARG A 5 -4.19 -22.57 -0.34
N ALA A 6 -3.75 -23.15 0.77
CA ALA A 6 -3.80 -22.48 2.06
C ALA A 6 -3.18 -21.09 1.90
N SER A 7 -3.97 -20.06 2.19
CA SER A 7 -3.53 -18.70 1.94
C SER A 7 -2.35 -18.38 2.86
N ALA A 8 -1.14 -18.26 2.32
CA ALA A 8 0.03 -18.00 3.13
C ALA A 8 -0.06 -16.57 3.67
N ASP A 9 -0.08 -16.44 5.00
CA ASP A 9 -0.07 -15.16 5.68
C ASP A 9 1.18 -14.37 5.28
N LEU A 10 0.99 -13.35 4.44
CA LEU A 10 2.06 -12.49 3.95
C LEU A 10 2.88 -11.88 5.09
N THR A 11 2.28 -11.64 6.26
CA THR A 11 3.00 -11.09 7.41
C THR A 11 4.05 -12.04 7.97
N GLN A 12 4.06 -13.31 7.54
CA GLN A 12 5.11 -14.26 7.88
C GLN A 12 6.38 -14.15 7.02
N LEU A 13 6.35 -13.42 5.91
CA LEU A 13 7.50 -13.29 5.02
C LEU A 13 8.53 -12.29 5.55
N GLU A 14 9.80 -12.51 5.21
CA GLU A 14 10.90 -11.58 5.52
C GLU A 14 11.19 -10.64 4.34
N PRO A 15 11.54 -9.36 4.58
CA PRO A 15 11.57 -8.70 5.89
C PRO A 15 10.16 -8.35 6.41
N LYS A 16 9.86 -8.68 7.67
CA LYS A 16 8.51 -8.49 8.28
C LYS A 16 7.92 -7.10 8.08
N SER A 17 8.76 -6.06 8.18
CA SER A 17 8.34 -4.66 8.08
C SER A 17 7.71 -4.35 6.72
N VAL A 18 8.32 -4.81 5.63
CA VAL A 18 7.82 -4.59 4.26
C VAL A 18 6.52 -5.35 4.04
N TRP A 19 6.51 -6.63 4.40
CA TRP A 19 5.35 -7.49 4.12
C TRP A 19 4.12 -7.14 4.94
N ARG A 20 4.28 -6.62 6.16
CA ARG A 20 3.16 -6.09 6.95
C ARG A 20 2.46 -4.93 6.23
N PHE A 21 3.22 -3.98 5.68
CA PHE A 21 2.64 -2.88 4.93
C PHE A 21 2.04 -3.35 3.60
N PHE A 22 2.73 -4.27 2.91
CA PHE A 22 2.24 -4.82 1.65
C PHE A 22 0.90 -5.56 1.83
N ALA A 23 0.75 -6.37 2.90
CA ALA A 23 -0.51 -7.03 3.23
C ALA A 23 -1.66 -6.02 3.48
N GLY A 24 -1.36 -4.87 4.09
CA GLY A 24 -2.32 -3.78 4.22
C GLY A 24 -2.76 -3.22 2.86
N LEU A 25 -1.82 -3.05 1.93
CA LEU A 25 -2.11 -2.58 0.57
C LEU A 25 -2.95 -3.57 -0.25
N THR A 26 -2.71 -4.88 -0.12
CA THR A 26 -3.48 -5.89 -0.88
C THR A 26 -4.94 -5.96 -0.43
N GLY A 27 -5.24 -5.56 0.80
CA GLY A 27 -6.60 -5.46 1.34
C GLY A 27 -7.40 -4.26 0.83
N VAL A 28 -6.78 -3.32 0.11
CA VAL A 28 -7.45 -2.09 -0.36
C VAL A 28 -7.48 -2.06 -1.90
N PRO A 29 -8.67 -2.14 -2.54
CA PRO A 29 -8.74 -2.06 -3.98
C PRO A 29 -8.39 -0.64 -4.46
N ARG A 30 -7.42 -0.59 -5.39
CA ARG A 30 -6.71 0.63 -5.83
C ARG A 30 -6.53 0.73 -7.35
N PRO A 31 -7.59 0.60 -8.17
CA PRO A 31 -7.48 0.75 -9.62
C PRO A 31 -6.90 2.12 -10.00
N SER A 32 -6.18 2.19 -11.12
CA SER A 32 -5.81 3.47 -11.73
C SER A 32 -7.05 4.36 -11.93
N LYS A 33 -6.94 5.63 -11.53
CA LYS A 33 -8.01 6.65 -11.47
C LYS A 33 -9.04 6.50 -10.33
N ASN A 34 -8.96 5.44 -9.54
CA ASN A 34 -9.83 5.17 -8.39
C ASN A 34 -9.03 5.08 -7.07
N GLU A 35 -8.06 5.98 -6.88
CA GLU A 35 -7.08 5.90 -5.78
C GLU A 35 -7.60 6.43 -4.43
N ALA A 36 -8.82 6.98 -4.37
CA ALA A 36 -9.33 7.66 -3.18
C ALA A 36 -9.28 6.82 -1.89
N ARG A 37 -9.58 5.51 -1.99
CA ARG A 37 -9.52 4.59 -0.85
C ARG A 37 -8.10 4.33 -0.38
N ILE A 38 -7.18 4.07 -1.31
CA ILE A 38 -5.79 3.80 -0.94
C ILE A 38 -5.09 5.06 -0.44
N GLN A 39 -5.43 6.24 -0.99
CA GLN A 39 -5.00 7.53 -0.46
C GLN A 39 -5.43 7.69 1.01
N LYS A 40 -6.69 7.39 1.32
CA LYS A 40 -7.19 7.44 2.71
C LYS A 40 -6.43 6.46 3.61
N HIS A 41 -6.27 5.20 3.18
CA HIS A 41 -5.52 4.18 3.92
C HIS A 41 -4.10 4.64 4.28
N VAL A 42 -3.37 5.21 3.31
CA VAL A 42 -2.00 5.70 3.51
C VAL A 42 -1.95 6.92 4.45
N LEU A 43 -2.92 7.84 4.34
CA LEU A 43 -3.01 9.00 5.24
C LEU A 43 -3.35 8.57 6.68
N ASP A 44 -4.32 7.67 6.86
CA ASP A 44 -4.69 7.11 8.17
C ASP A 44 -3.50 6.37 8.81
N LEU A 45 -2.74 5.62 7.99
CA LEU A 45 -1.53 4.93 8.46
C LEU A 45 -0.49 5.94 8.94
N ALA A 46 -0.22 7.00 8.17
CA ALA A 46 0.73 8.04 8.56
C ALA A 46 0.31 8.73 9.86
N GLU A 47 -0.98 9.06 10.00
CA GLU A 47 -1.54 9.65 11.21
C GLU A 47 -1.39 8.72 12.43
N SER A 48 -1.68 7.42 12.27
CA SER A 48 -1.52 6.42 13.34
C SER A 48 -0.07 6.28 13.84
N LEU A 49 0.90 6.59 12.98
CA LEU A 49 2.33 6.61 13.30
C LEU A 49 2.82 7.99 13.78
N GLY A 50 1.94 8.99 13.85
CA GLY A 50 2.27 10.36 14.26
C GLY A 50 3.03 11.17 13.21
N PHE A 51 2.99 10.74 11.94
CA PHE A 51 3.70 11.43 10.85
C PHE A 51 2.84 12.50 10.20
N LYS A 52 3.46 13.63 9.87
CA LYS A 52 2.80 14.71 9.14
C LYS A 52 2.64 14.31 7.67
N SER A 53 1.45 14.49 7.12
CA SER A 53 1.15 14.21 5.73
C SER A 53 0.49 15.40 5.05
N LYS A 54 0.66 15.50 3.73
CA LYS A 54 -0.03 16.47 2.86
C LYS A 54 -0.52 15.76 1.61
N ARG A 55 -1.65 16.21 1.10
CA ARG A 55 -2.20 15.80 -0.19
C ARG A 55 -2.34 17.04 -1.09
N ASP A 56 -1.85 16.96 -2.32
CA ASP A 56 -2.02 18.03 -3.31
C ASP A 56 -3.35 17.94 -4.07
N ALA A 57 -3.62 18.90 -4.94
CA ALA A 57 -4.84 18.93 -5.75
C ALA A 57 -4.94 17.77 -6.76
N ALA A 58 -3.81 17.20 -7.18
CA ALA A 58 -3.76 16.03 -8.06
C ALA A 58 -3.94 14.71 -7.31
N GLY A 59 -3.92 14.72 -5.97
CA GLY A 59 -4.03 13.54 -5.13
C GLY A 59 -2.72 12.86 -4.79
N ASN A 60 -1.57 13.47 -5.10
CA ASN A 60 -0.28 12.98 -4.63
C ASN A 60 -0.17 13.19 -3.12
N ILE A 61 0.42 12.21 -2.43
CA ILE A 61 0.62 12.25 -0.99
C ILE A 61 2.11 12.35 -0.68
N VAL A 62 2.46 13.28 0.21
CA VAL A 62 3.80 13.37 0.82
C VAL A 62 3.65 13.12 2.31
N ILE A 63 4.37 12.13 2.83
CA ILE A 63 4.48 11.85 4.27
C ILE A 63 5.89 12.27 4.70
N THR A 64 5.98 13.07 5.76
CA THR A 64 7.23 13.50 6.36
C THR A 64 7.54 12.65 7.58
N VAL A 65 8.60 11.86 7.48
CA VAL A 65 9.17 11.06 8.57
C VAL A 65 10.39 11.82 9.11
N PRO A 66 10.50 12.05 10.44
CA PRO A 66 11.66 12.73 11.01
C PRO A 66 12.94 11.90 10.86
N ALA A 67 14.09 12.56 10.87
CA ALA A 67 15.38 11.87 10.92
C ALA A 67 15.46 10.99 12.18
N SER A 68 16.11 9.82 12.04
CA SER A 68 16.52 9.05 13.21
C SER A 68 17.57 9.82 14.03
N PRO A 69 17.68 9.56 15.35
CA PRO A 69 18.69 10.21 16.18
C PRO A 69 20.09 10.12 15.59
N GLY A 70 20.77 11.26 15.46
CA GLY A 70 22.11 11.37 14.88
C GLY A 70 22.16 11.56 13.36
N CYS A 71 21.01 11.66 12.69
CA CYS A 71 20.91 11.91 11.25
C CYS A 71 20.24 13.25 10.92
N GLU A 72 20.09 14.16 11.88
CA GLU A 72 19.35 15.42 11.73
C GLU A 72 19.96 16.38 10.70
N SER A 73 21.28 16.28 10.45
CA SER A 73 22.01 17.06 9.44
C SER A 73 22.15 16.35 8.10
N ALA A 74 21.67 15.10 7.98
CA ALA A 74 21.73 14.37 6.73
C ALA A 74 20.82 15.02 5.66
N PRO A 75 21.18 14.95 4.38
CA PRO A 75 20.32 15.43 3.31
C PRO A 75 18.95 14.76 3.33
N ILE A 76 17.90 15.54 3.11
CA ILE A 76 16.54 15.01 2.93
C ILE A 76 16.54 14.07 1.72
N THR A 77 16.04 12.86 1.93
CA THR A 77 15.86 11.86 0.86
C THR A 77 14.37 11.62 0.64
N VAL A 78 13.95 11.58 -0.62
CA VAL A 78 12.57 11.28 -1.01
C VAL A 78 12.51 9.89 -1.62
N LEU A 79 11.68 9.02 -1.04
CA LEU A 79 11.32 7.73 -1.63
C LEU A 79 9.99 7.90 -2.37
N GLN A 80 9.94 7.51 -3.64
CA GLN A 80 8.77 7.68 -4.48
C GLN A 80 8.27 6.34 -4.99
N GLY A 81 6.94 6.18 -4.96
CA GLY A 81 6.19 5.09 -5.56
C GLY A 81 4.80 5.59 -5.99
N HIS A 82 4.10 4.80 -6.79
CA HIS A 82 2.72 5.09 -7.19
C HIS A 82 1.73 4.18 -6.43
N LEU A 83 0.52 4.66 -6.18
CA LEU A 83 -0.47 3.96 -5.35
C LEU A 83 -1.39 3.04 -6.15
N ASP A 84 -1.60 3.33 -7.43
CA ASP A 84 -2.52 2.61 -8.27
C ASP A 84 -1.96 1.26 -8.74
N MET A 85 -2.85 0.41 -9.26
CA MET A 85 -2.48 -0.82 -9.94
C MET A 85 -3.16 -0.95 -11.28
N VAL A 86 -2.49 -1.68 -12.17
CA VAL A 86 -3.07 -2.19 -13.39
C VAL A 86 -4.03 -3.32 -13.04
N CYS A 87 -5.26 -3.22 -13.53
CA CYS A 87 -6.33 -4.19 -13.29
C CYS A 87 -6.42 -5.16 -14.47
N GLU A 88 -5.77 -6.31 -14.32
CA GLU A 88 -5.78 -7.40 -15.30
C GLU A 88 -6.02 -8.73 -14.58
N LYS A 89 -6.81 -9.61 -15.21
CA LYS A 89 -7.18 -10.90 -14.64
C LYS A 89 -7.13 -11.98 -15.72
N ASN A 90 -6.67 -13.17 -15.34
CA ASN A 90 -6.68 -14.33 -16.22
C ASN A 90 -8.09 -14.71 -16.67
N ALA A 91 -8.19 -15.34 -17.85
CA ALA A 91 -9.46 -15.85 -18.37
C ALA A 91 -10.11 -16.83 -17.36
N GLY A 92 -11.41 -16.63 -17.09
CA GLY A 92 -12.18 -17.44 -16.14
C GLY A 92 -11.98 -17.09 -14.67
N VAL A 93 -11.19 -16.05 -14.34
CA VAL A 93 -11.11 -15.50 -12.98
C VAL A 93 -12.12 -14.37 -12.82
N GLU A 94 -12.94 -14.44 -11.79
CA GLU A 94 -13.78 -13.32 -11.36
C GLU A 94 -13.07 -12.54 -10.25
N GLN A 95 -12.88 -11.23 -10.50
CA GLN A 95 -12.27 -10.26 -9.62
C GLN A 95 -12.90 -8.90 -9.95
N ASP A 96 -13.56 -8.29 -8.97
CA ASP A 96 -14.04 -6.92 -9.06
C ASP A 96 -12.96 -5.98 -8.49
N PHE A 97 -12.16 -5.35 -9.34
CA PHE A 97 -11.08 -4.48 -8.88
C PHE A 97 -11.55 -3.21 -8.15
N ASP A 98 -12.82 -2.84 -8.29
CA ASP A 98 -13.40 -1.71 -7.59
C ASP A 98 -13.87 -2.07 -6.19
N ASN A 99 -13.98 -3.35 -5.81
CA ASN A 99 -14.52 -3.73 -4.50
C ASN A 99 -13.73 -4.84 -3.81
N ASP A 100 -13.18 -5.78 -4.57
CA ASP A 100 -12.50 -6.95 -4.05
C ASP A 100 -11.03 -6.63 -3.73
N PRO A 101 -10.53 -7.09 -2.57
CA PRO A 101 -9.10 -7.09 -2.30
C PRO A 101 -8.36 -8.04 -3.25
N ILE A 102 -7.05 -7.86 -3.35
CA ILE A 102 -6.21 -8.80 -4.09
C ILE A 102 -6.09 -10.09 -3.29
N ARG A 103 -6.49 -11.20 -3.93
CA ARG A 103 -6.27 -12.55 -3.39
C ARG A 103 -4.79 -12.87 -3.48
N THR A 104 -4.15 -12.94 -2.33
CA THR A 104 -2.75 -13.33 -2.20
C THR A 104 -2.66 -14.85 -2.05
N ILE A 105 -1.45 -15.39 -2.14
CA ILE A 105 -1.12 -16.83 -2.02
C ILE A 105 -1.99 -17.57 -1.02
#